data_AF-A0A225NA96-F1
#
_entry.id   AF-A0A225NA96-F1
#
_cell.length_a   1.000
_cell.length_b   1.000
_cell.length_c   1.000
_cell.angle_alpha   90.00
_cell.angle_beta   90.00
_cell.angle_gamma   90.00
#
_symmetry.space_group_name_H-M   'P 1'
#
loop_
_entity.id
_entity.type
_entity.pdbx_description
1 polymer ?
#
loop_
_entity_poly.entity_id
_entity_poly.type
_entity_poly.pdbx_seq_one_letter_code
_entity_poly.pdbx_strand_id
1 'polypeptide(L)'
;MTQYRYTTPGTRLVWSDVSQWVDAVHWIGSRQLSAARNRAYAAHAAALPRELIDRETHVPSLETALHLLKYGRPSLARPQRGHRADHPTTPVIMDLMNRLAVLKRQDQMPAGDNWTAMLGGSDAHSD
;
A
#
# COMPACT_ATOMS: atom_id res chain seq x y z
N MET A 1 19.16 8.71 7.58
CA MET A 1 17.89 8.27 6.94
C MET A 1 17.05 9.50 6.66
N THR A 2 16.77 9.81 5.39
CA THR A 2 15.91 10.94 5.02
C THR A 2 14.46 10.59 5.36
N GLN A 3 13.88 11.25 6.37
CA GLN A 3 12.44 11.12 6.64
C GLN A 3 11.66 11.95 5.62
N TYR A 4 11.15 11.27 4.59
CA TYR A 4 10.20 11.89 3.66
C TYR A 4 8.88 12.15 4.39
N ARG A 5 8.48 13.43 4.47
CA ARG A 5 7.16 13.86 4.92
C ARG A 5 6.32 14.22 3.71
N TYR A 6 5.10 13.72 3.68
CA TYR A 6 4.12 14.02 2.64
C TYR A 6 2.96 14.80 3.23
N THR A 7 2.28 15.56 2.39
CA THR A 7 1.11 16.34 2.78
C THR A 7 -0.04 16.02 1.86
N THR A 8 -1.23 15.85 2.43
CA THR A 8 -2.45 15.71 1.62
C THR A 8 -2.74 17.03 0.91
N PRO A 9 -2.75 17.06 -0.44
CA PRO A 9 -2.91 18.30 -1.18
C PRO A 9 -4.17 19.07 -0.79
N GLY A 10 -4.05 20.39 -0.64
CA GLY A 10 -5.15 21.26 -0.20
C GLY A 10 -5.51 21.14 1.28
N THR A 11 -4.68 20.49 2.09
CA THR A 11 -4.87 20.39 3.55
C THR A 11 -3.54 20.59 4.30
N ARG A 12 -3.59 20.65 5.64
CA ARG A 12 -2.41 20.66 6.52
C ARG A 12 -2.08 19.27 7.09
N LEU A 13 -2.69 18.21 6.57
CA LEU A 13 -2.46 16.85 7.05
C LEU A 13 -1.12 16.35 6.53
N VAL A 14 -0.23 16.02 7.46
CA VAL A 14 1.11 15.51 7.19
C VAL A 14 1.19 14.06 7.64
N TRP A 15 1.89 13.24 6.87
CA TRP A 15 2.12 11.83 7.17
C TRP A 15 3.47 11.38 6.61
N SER A 16 4.08 10.36 7.23
CA SER A 16 5.39 9.81 6.84
C SER A 16 5.37 8.32 6.51
N ASP A 17 4.31 7.62 6.88
CA ASP A 17 4.11 6.18 6.68
C ASP A 17 2.67 5.84 6.28
N VAL A 18 2.40 4.59 5.92
CA VAL A 18 1.07 4.17 5.45
C VAL A 18 0.04 4.19 6.59
N SER A 19 0.46 3.96 7.83
CA SER A 19 -0.44 4.04 8.99
C SER A 19 -0.94 5.46 9.21
N GLN A 20 -0.04 6.44 9.20
CA GLN A 20 -0.40 7.86 9.32
C GLN A 20 -1.23 8.34 8.12
N TRP A 21 -1.01 7.77 6.93
CA TRP A 21 -1.89 8.00 5.80
C TRP A 21 -3.31 7.51 6.09
N VAL A 22 -3.47 6.31 6.65
CA VAL A 22 -4.78 5.77 7.08
C VAL A 22 -5.43 6.67 8.15
N ASP A 23 -4.67 7.11 9.15
CA ASP A 23 -5.16 8.02 10.19
C ASP A 23 -5.66 9.35 9.59
N ALA A 24 -4.96 9.87 8.59
CA ALA A 24 -5.36 11.08 7.87
C ALA A 24 -6.68 10.89 7.11
N VAL A 25 -6.93 9.71 6.51
CA VAL A 25 -8.24 9.37 5.90
C VAL A 25 -9.35 9.46 6.94
N HIS A 26 -9.15 8.87 8.12
CA HIS A 26 -10.14 8.89 9.20
C HIS A 26 -10.41 10.30 9.71
N TRP A 27 -9.36 11.12 9.84
CA TRP A 27 -9.50 12.52 10.24
C TRP A 27 -10.22 13.38 9.20
N ILE A 28 -10.02 13.14 7.90
CA ILE A 28 -10.84 13.79 6.86
C ILE A 28 -12.32 13.39 7.02
N GLY A 29 -12.58 12.14 7.43
CA GLY A 29 -13.92 11.59 7.61
C GLY A 29 -14.69 12.09 8.81
N SER A 30 -14.01 12.51 9.87
CA SER A 30 -14.64 13.11 11.05
C SER A 30 -15.18 14.52 10.80
N ARG A 31 -14.75 15.17 9.70
CA ARG A 31 -15.24 16.49 9.31
C ARG A 31 -16.66 16.43 8.76
N GLN A 32 -17.39 17.53 8.93
CA GLN A 32 -18.72 17.72 8.36
C GLN A 32 -18.74 17.49 6.84
N LEU A 33 -19.82 16.86 6.37
CA LEU A 33 -20.08 16.64 4.94
C LEU A 33 -20.06 17.98 4.19
N SER A 34 -19.12 18.10 3.25
CA SER A 34 -18.93 19.29 2.44
C SER A 34 -18.20 18.95 1.14
N ALA A 35 -18.33 19.83 0.13
CA ALA A 35 -17.56 19.73 -1.10
C ALA A 35 -16.04 19.77 -0.81
N ALA A 36 -15.61 20.57 0.16
CA ALA A 36 -14.21 20.66 0.58
C ALA A 36 -13.71 19.32 1.14
N ARG A 37 -14.51 18.64 1.97
CA ARG A 37 -14.17 17.29 2.46
C ARG A 37 -14.03 16.28 1.34
N ASN A 38 -14.94 16.29 0.37
CA ASN A 38 -14.90 15.36 -0.76
C ASN A 38 -13.68 15.60 -1.66
N ARG A 39 -13.28 16.87 -1.89
CA ARG A 39 -12.02 17.21 -2.59
C ARG A 39 -10.80 16.73 -1.82
N ALA A 40 -10.78 16.91 -0.50
CA ALA A 40 -9.69 16.41 0.34
C ALA A 40 -9.56 14.88 0.24
N TYR A 41 -10.67 14.14 0.22
CA TYR A 41 -10.64 12.69 0.01
C TYR A 41 -10.05 12.29 -1.34
N ALA A 42 -10.52 12.91 -2.43
CA ALA A 42 -10.03 12.58 -3.77
C ALA A 42 -8.53 12.87 -3.92
N ALA A 43 -8.09 14.03 -3.40
CA ALA A 43 -6.68 14.40 -3.39
C ALA A 43 -5.84 13.45 -2.52
N HIS A 44 -6.35 13.07 -1.35
CA HIS A 44 -5.64 12.17 -0.44
C HIS A 44 -5.49 10.75 -0.99
N ALA A 45 -6.54 10.24 -1.64
CA ALA A 45 -6.56 8.91 -2.26
C ALA A 45 -5.45 8.75 -3.31
N ALA A 46 -5.14 9.83 -4.04
CA ALA A 46 -4.11 9.88 -5.07
C ALA A 46 -2.72 10.25 -4.55
N ALA A 47 -2.61 10.71 -3.31
CA ALA A 47 -1.37 11.29 -2.78
C ALA A 47 -0.39 10.25 -2.22
N LEU A 48 -0.79 8.98 -2.07
CA LEU A 48 0.07 7.92 -1.52
C LEU A 48 1.14 7.50 -2.55
N PRO A 49 2.44 7.80 -2.33
CA PRO A 49 3.48 7.55 -3.31
C PRO A 49 3.92 6.10 -3.28
N ARG A 50 4.33 5.61 -4.45
CA ARG A 50 4.81 4.25 -4.63
C ARG A 50 6.02 3.93 -3.75
N GLU A 51 6.96 4.85 -3.61
CA GLU A 51 8.16 4.65 -2.80
C GLU A 51 7.82 4.43 -1.32
N LEU A 52 6.72 5.04 -0.84
CA LEU A 52 6.24 4.77 0.52
C LEU A 52 5.59 3.39 0.64
N ILE A 53 4.80 2.99 -0.35
CA ILE A 53 4.19 1.67 -0.38
C ILE A 53 5.28 0.58 -0.44
N ASP A 54 6.30 0.76 -1.28
CA ASP A 54 7.36 -0.23 -1.50
C ASP A 54 8.22 -0.48 -0.24
N ARG A 55 8.43 0.55 0.60
CA ARG A 55 9.17 0.41 1.88
C ARG A 55 8.32 -0.07 3.05
N GLU A 56 6.99 0.01 2.95
CA GLU A 56 6.10 -0.38 4.03
C GLU A 56 6.18 -1.90 4.26
N THR A 57 6.24 -2.31 5.52
CA THR A 57 6.30 -3.72 5.94
C THR A 57 5.13 -4.10 6.83
N HIS A 58 4.41 -3.11 7.37
CA HIS A 58 3.26 -3.35 8.21
C HIS A 58 2.04 -3.77 7.38
N VAL A 59 1.85 -5.09 7.23
CA VAL A 59 0.78 -5.70 6.44
C VAL A 59 -0.61 -5.14 6.80
N PRO A 60 -1.00 -5.00 8.08
CA PRO A 60 -2.32 -4.46 8.41
C PRO A 60 -2.57 -3.04 7.87
N SER A 61 -1.56 -2.18 7.86
CA SER A 61 -1.69 -0.83 7.29
C SER A 61 -1.89 -0.86 5.78
N LEU A 62 -1.17 -1.73 5.07
CA LEU A 62 -1.34 -1.93 3.63
C LEU A 62 -2.73 -2.48 3.29
N GLU A 63 -3.23 -3.45 4.05
CA GLU A 63 -4.57 -4.02 3.87
C GLU A 63 -5.67 -2.99 4.15
N THR A 64 -5.51 -2.19 5.22
CA THR A 64 -6.46 -1.14 5.58
C THR A 64 -6.51 -0.05 4.50
N ALA A 65 -5.35 0.40 4.01
CA ALA A 65 -5.28 1.37 2.91
C ALA A 65 -5.96 0.83 1.64
N LEU A 66 -5.69 -0.43 1.28
CA LEU A 66 -6.31 -1.08 0.14
C LEU A 66 -7.83 -1.21 0.29
N HIS A 67 -8.30 -1.56 1.49
CA HIS A 67 -9.72 -1.67 1.80
C HIS A 67 -10.41 -0.30 1.65
N LEU A 68 -9.84 0.75 2.21
CA LEU A 68 -10.35 2.12 2.12
C LEU A 68 -10.46 2.59 0.66
N LEU A 69 -9.46 2.29 -0.18
CA LEU A 69 -9.49 2.66 -1.60
C LEU A 69 -10.43 1.80 -2.45
N LYS A 70 -10.77 0.57 -2.04
CA LYS A 70 -11.71 -0.28 -2.78
C LYS A 70 -13.17 -0.09 -2.36
N TYR A 71 -13.41 0.12 -1.06
CA TYR A 71 -14.72 0.02 -0.45
C TYR A 71 -15.09 1.21 0.45
N GLY A 72 -14.19 2.19 0.58
CA GLY A 72 -14.44 3.39 1.38
C GLY A 72 -15.52 4.31 0.78
N ARG A 73 -15.59 5.54 1.32
CA ARG A 73 -16.57 6.53 0.88
C ARG A 73 -16.42 6.85 -0.62
N PRO A 74 -17.49 7.20 -1.37
CA PRO A 74 -17.41 7.41 -2.82
C PRO A 74 -16.37 8.44 -3.30
N SER A 75 -16.03 9.43 -2.48
CA SER A 75 -14.99 10.43 -2.81
C SER A 75 -13.56 9.97 -2.54
N LEU A 76 -13.38 8.82 -1.89
CA LEU A 76 -12.10 8.19 -1.58
C LEU A 76 -11.92 6.90 -2.39
N ALA A 77 -12.99 6.12 -2.51
CA ALA A 77 -12.98 4.83 -3.16
C ALA A 77 -12.79 4.95 -4.67
N ARG A 78 -12.24 3.88 -5.24
CA ARG A 78 -12.06 3.68 -6.67
C ARG A 78 -13.37 3.91 -7.41
N PRO A 79 -13.37 4.64 -8.53
CA PRO A 79 -14.56 4.82 -9.32
C PRO A 79 -15.05 3.51 -9.95
N GLN A 80 -16.28 3.55 -10.44
CA GLN A 80 -16.92 2.44 -11.16
C GLN A 80 -16.08 1.97 -12.35
N ARG A 81 -16.28 0.71 -12.77
CA ARG A 81 -15.41 0.01 -13.73
C ARG A 81 -15.14 0.80 -15.02
N GLY A 82 -16.12 1.53 -15.53
CA GLY A 82 -15.99 2.34 -16.75
C GLY A 82 -15.11 3.59 -16.63
N HIS A 83 -14.81 4.08 -15.42
CA HIS A 83 -14.05 5.33 -15.21
C HIS A 83 -12.68 5.09 -14.57
N ARG A 84 -12.17 3.85 -14.63
CA ARG A 84 -10.94 3.46 -13.91
C ARG A 84 -9.65 3.72 -14.66
N ALA A 85 -9.69 3.73 -15.99
CA ALA A 85 -8.51 3.75 -16.85
C ALA A 85 -7.57 4.92 -16.48
N ASP A 86 -8.14 6.11 -16.30
CA ASP A 86 -7.37 7.33 -16.04
C ASP A 86 -7.53 7.85 -14.60
N HIS A 87 -8.14 7.07 -13.70
CA HIS A 87 -8.35 7.53 -12.33
C HIS A 87 -7.06 7.43 -11.51
N PRO A 88 -6.64 8.50 -10.82
CA PRO A 88 -5.34 8.56 -10.13
C PRO A 88 -5.18 7.57 -8.97
N THR A 89 -6.27 6.96 -8.49
CA THR A 89 -6.21 5.92 -7.44
C THR A 89 -5.96 4.51 -7.97
N THR A 90 -6.14 4.28 -9.28
CA THR A 90 -5.86 2.97 -9.90
C THR A 90 -4.39 2.53 -9.72
N PRO A 91 -3.36 3.35 -10.03
CA PRO A 91 -1.97 2.96 -9.79
C PRO A 91 -1.68 2.68 -8.31
N VAL A 92 -2.17 3.51 -7.40
CA VAL A 92 -2.01 3.32 -5.94
C VAL A 92 -2.55 1.95 -5.49
N ILE A 93 -3.73 1.55 -5.99
CA ILE A 93 -4.32 0.25 -5.68
C ILE A 93 -3.45 -0.90 -6.21
N MET A 94 -2.88 -0.75 -7.41
CA MET A 94 -1.99 -1.76 -7.99
C MET A 94 -0.71 -1.91 -7.16
N ASP A 95 -0.10 -0.80 -6.76
CA ASP A 95 1.12 -0.79 -5.95
C ASP A 95 0.88 -1.46 -4.58
N LEU A 96 -0.24 -1.16 -3.91
CA LEU A 96 -0.62 -1.82 -2.65
C LEU A 96 -0.80 -3.33 -2.82
N MET A 97 -1.48 -3.77 -3.89
CA MET A 97 -1.67 -5.19 -4.18
C MET A 97 -0.35 -5.90 -4.47
N ASN A 98 0.53 -5.27 -5.24
CA ASN A 98 1.85 -5.81 -5.56
C ASN A 98 2.69 -5.95 -4.29
N ARG A 99 2.71 -4.92 -3.43
CA ARG A 99 3.48 -4.98 -2.18
C ARG A 99 3.00 -6.09 -1.25
N LEU A 100 1.69 -6.23 -1.06
CA LEU A 100 1.11 -7.33 -0.28
C LEU A 100 1.48 -8.69 -0.85
N ALA A 101 1.53 -8.85 -2.18
CA ALA A 101 1.96 -10.08 -2.81
C ALA A 101 3.45 -10.39 -2.55
N VAL A 102 4.32 -9.37 -2.56
CA VAL A 102 5.74 -9.53 -2.22
C VAL A 102 5.90 -10.00 -0.76
N LEU A 103 5.23 -9.33 0.18
CA LEU A 103 5.30 -9.68 1.61
C LEU A 103 4.79 -11.10 1.88
N LYS A 104 3.69 -11.50 1.24
CA LYS A 104 3.16 -12.88 1.34
C LYS A 104 4.14 -13.94 0.82
N ARG A 105 4.88 -13.64 -0.25
CA ARG A 105 5.91 -14.55 -0.77
C ARG A 105 7.12 -14.65 0.16
N GLN A 106 7.53 -13.55 0.79
CA GLN A 106 8.62 -13.53 1.76
C GLN A 106 8.30 -14.35 3.00
N ASP A 107 7.06 -14.27 3.49
CA ASP A 107 6.58 -15.06 4.63
C ASP A 107 6.53 -16.57 4.34
N GLN A 108 6.26 -16.94 3.08
CA GLN A 108 6.21 -18.34 2.62
C GLN A 108 7.57 -18.94 2.27
N MET A 109 8.66 -18.16 2.27
CA MET A 109 10.00 -18.70 2.06
C MET A 109 10.51 -19.32 3.38
N PRO A 110 10.71 -20.64 3.47
CA PRO A 110 11.31 -21.24 4.66
C PRO A 110 12.71 -20.67 4.88
N ALA A 111 13.02 -20.36 6.13
CA ALA A 111 14.33 -19.90 6.55
C ALA A 111 15.35 -21.04 6.40
N GLY A 112 16.00 -21.11 5.24
CA GLY A 112 17.15 -21.96 4.96
C GLY A 112 16.79 -23.35 4.45
N ASP A 113 16.89 -23.57 3.13
CA ASP A 113 17.27 -24.88 2.56
C ASP A 113 17.55 -24.88 1.04
N ASN A 114 17.85 -23.75 0.40
CA ASN A 114 17.83 -23.67 -1.07
C ASN A 114 19.19 -23.63 -1.79
N TRP A 115 20.29 -24.10 -1.20
CA TRP A 115 21.54 -24.27 -2.00
C TRP A 115 22.36 -25.51 -1.67
N THR A 116 22.37 -25.99 -0.41
CA THR A 116 23.18 -27.17 -0.03
C THR A 116 22.58 -28.50 -0.46
N ALA A 117 21.25 -28.59 -0.63
CA ALA A 117 20.57 -29.82 -1.04
C ALA A 117 20.67 -30.14 -2.55
N MET A 118 20.99 -29.16 -3.41
CA MET A 118 21.07 -29.37 -4.85
C MET A 118 22.43 -29.87 -5.36
N LEU A 119 23.50 -29.83 -4.55
CA LEU A 119 24.87 -30.16 -4.97
C LEU A 119 25.50 -31.39 -4.26
N GLY A 120 24.83 -31.98 -3.27
CA GLY A 120 25.42 -33.03 -2.41
C GLY A 120 25.04 -34.48 -2.77
N GLY A 121 24.81 -34.80 -4.04
CA GLY A 121 24.32 -36.10 -4.49
C GLY A 121 25.25 -36.83 -5.45
N SER A 122 26.56 -36.72 -5.27
CA SER A 122 27.54 -37.54 -5.98
C SER A 122 28.79 -37.61 -5.11
N ASP A 123 28.90 -38.68 -4.32
CA ASP A 123 30.16 -39.36 -4.01
C ASP A 123 29.90 -40.45 -2.95
N ALA A 124 29.68 -41.66 -3.44
CA ALA A 124 29.94 -42.89 -2.68
C ALA A 124 30.52 -43.93 -3.65
N HIS A 125 31.76 -43.68 -4.07
CA HIS A 125 32.70 -44.74 -4.39
C HIS A 125 33.42 -45.12 -3.09
N SER A 126 33.36 -46.40 -2.72
CA SER A 126 34.43 -47.11 -2.02
C SER A 126 34.14 -48.61 -2.08
N ASP A 127 34.98 -49.29 -2.86
CA ASP A 127 35.53 -50.66 -2.78
C ASP A 127 34.69 -51.81 -2.17
#